data_AF-S6D8U6-F1
#
_entry.id   AF-S6D8U6-F1
#
_cell.length_a   1.000
_cell.length_b   1.000
_cell.length_c   1.000
_cell.angle_alpha   90.00
_cell.angle_beta   90.00
_cell.angle_gamma   90.00
#
_symmetry.space_group_name_H-M   'P 1'
#
loop_
_entity.id
_entity.type
_entity.pdbx_description
1 polymer ?
#
loop_
_entity_poly.entity_id
_entity_poly.type
_entity_poly.pdbx_seq_one_letter_code
_entity_poly.pdbx_strand_id
1 'polypeptide(L)'
;MSDETHPFAEEQYIAIGISTKQYDESIPIADEIVEGALDRESFVSPWAVVSLRETNVERAVARVGVTVTETAVRQMVGFAGYRTE
;
A
#
# COMPACT_ATOMS: atom_id res chain seq x y z
N MET A 1 2.00 3.31 -3.96
CA MET A 1 3.03 2.35 -4.40
C MET A 1 3.76 2.82 -5.64
N SER A 2 3.10 3.58 -6.52
CA SER A 2 3.72 4.29 -7.63
C SER A 2 4.49 5.53 -7.16
N ASP A 3 5.48 5.96 -7.96
CA ASP A 3 6.21 7.21 -7.81
C ASP A 3 6.00 8.13 -9.03
N GLU A 4 6.74 9.23 -9.10
CA GLU A 4 6.68 10.23 -10.18
C GLU A 4 7.07 9.69 -11.56
N THR A 5 7.73 8.52 -11.65
CA THR A 5 8.10 7.88 -12.91
C THR A 5 6.97 7.02 -13.50
N HIS A 6 5.86 6.85 -12.77
CA HIS A 6 4.69 6.11 -13.23
C HIS A 6 4.11 6.76 -14.50
N PRO A 7 3.75 5.99 -15.55
CA PRO A 7 3.28 6.56 -16.84
C PRO A 7 2.06 7.47 -16.77
N PHE A 8 1.32 7.40 -15.65
CA PHE A 8 0.14 8.19 -15.37
C PHE A 8 0.27 8.93 -14.03
N ALA A 9 1.49 9.35 -13.67
CA ALA A 9 1.72 10.15 -12.46
C ALA A 9 0.73 11.33 -12.42
N GLU A 10 0.25 11.68 -11.22
CA GLU A 10 -0.77 12.71 -10.96
C GLU A 10 -2.19 12.39 -11.46
N GLU A 11 -2.38 11.39 -12.33
CA GLU A 11 -3.71 10.96 -12.80
C GLU A 11 -4.17 9.65 -12.14
N GLN A 12 -3.23 8.71 -11.95
CA GLN A 12 -3.47 7.38 -11.44
C GLN A 12 -2.32 6.89 -10.57
N TYR A 13 -2.68 6.08 -9.58
CA TYR A 13 -1.76 5.47 -8.63
C TYR A 13 -1.89 3.96 -8.63
N ILE A 14 -0.78 3.29 -8.35
CA ILE A 14 -0.80 1.90 -7.88
C ILE A 14 -1.07 1.95 -6.37
N ALA A 15 -2.25 1.48 -5.97
CA ALA A 15 -2.70 1.41 -4.60
C ALA A 15 -2.79 -0.05 -4.12
N ILE A 16 -2.63 -0.25 -2.80
CA ILE A 16 -2.85 -1.54 -2.15
C ILE A 16 -3.85 -1.34 -1.02
N GLY A 17 -4.80 -2.27 -0.92
CA GLY A 17 -5.83 -2.25 0.10
C GLY A 17 -5.29 -2.42 1.51
N ILE A 18 -5.91 -1.70 2.46
CA ILE A 18 -5.74 -1.93 3.90
C ILE A 18 -7.03 -2.50 4.48
N SER A 19 -6.91 -3.32 5.52
CA SER A 19 -8.05 -3.90 6.23
C SER A 19 -7.79 -3.94 7.73
N THR A 20 -8.86 -3.88 8.52
CA THR A 20 -8.79 -4.15 9.97
C THR A 20 -8.77 -5.65 10.28
N LYS A 21 -8.93 -6.50 9.26
CA LYS A 21 -8.80 -7.96 9.39
C LYS A 21 -7.41 -8.41 8.98
N GLN A 22 -6.76 -9.13 9.88
CA GLN A 22 -5.47 -9.75 9.65
C GLN A 22 -5.61 -11.13 9.00
N TYR A 23 -4.69 -11.44 8.09
CA TYR A 23 -4.43 -12.74 7.50
C TYR A 23 -2.93 -13.07 7.62
N ASP A 24 -2.54 -14.29 7.27
CA ASP A 24 -1.17 -14.78 7.49
C ASP A 24 -0.10 -13.91 6.79
N GLU A 25 -0.37 -13.44 5.57
CA GLU A 25 0.56 -12.58 4.81
C GLU A 25 0.28 -11.08 4.96
N SER A 26 -0.58 -10.67 5.89
CA SER A 26 -0.87 -9.27 6.18
C SER A 26 0.33 -8.55 6.82
N ILE A 27 0.52 -7.27 6.45
CA ILE A 27 1.61 -6.44 6.98
C ILE A 27 1.05 -5.42 7.99
N PRO A 28 1.50 -5.40 9.25
CA PRO A 28 1.04 -4.43 10.24
C PRO A 28 1.48 -2.99 9.88
N ILE A 29 0.64 -2.00 10.22
CA ILE A 29 0.87 -0.58 9.88
C ILE A 29 1.15 0.29 11.12
N ALA A 30 0.63 -0.07 12.30
CA ALA A 30 0.51 0.87 13.43
C ALA A 30 1.81 1.57 13.81
N ASP A 31 2.92 0.83 13.93
CA ASP A 31 4.23 1.36 14.31
C ASP A 31 5.01 1.97 13.13
N GLU A 32 4.46 1.92 11.92
CA GLU A 32 5.08 2.41 10.69
C GLU A 32 4.54 3.79 10.26
N ILE A 33 3.56 4.35 10.97
CA ILE A 33 2.97 5.66 10.67
C ILE A 33 3.93 6.77 11.11
N VAL A 34 4.37 7.59 10.16
CA VAL A 34 5.26 8.74 10.40
C VAL A 34 4.50 10.08 10.49
N GLU A 35 3.26 10.13 10.00
CA GLU A 35 2.40 11.31 10.07
C GLU A 35 0.92 10.92 10.03
N GLY A 36 0.07 11.63 10.77
CA GLY A 36 -1.36 11.30 10.91
C GLY A 36 -1.58 10.07 11.79
N ALA A 37 -2.75 9.43 11.66
CA ALA A 37 -3.10 8.24 12.42
C ALA A 37 -4.25 7.46 11.75
N LEU A 38 -4.35 6.18 12.09
CA LEU A 38 -5.54 5.36 11.86
C LEU A 38 -6.25 5.16 13.20
N ASP A 39 -7.58 5.17 13.18
CA ASP A 39 -8.42 5.00 14.37
C ASP A 39 -8.51 3.54 14.84
N ARG A 40 -8.11 2.61 13.98
CA ARG A 40 -8.15 1.17 14.21
C ARG A 40 -6.87 0.52 13.73
N GLU A 41 -6.45 -0.51 14.45
CA GLU A 41 -5.38 -1.40 13.99
C GLU A 41 -5.73 -1.94 12.59
N SER A 42 -4.78 -1.76 11.68
CA SER A 42 -4.97 -1.99 10.26
C SER A 42 -3.74 -2.63 9.66
N PHE A 43 -3.96 -3.38 8.59
CA PHE A 43 -2.95 -4.18 7.93
C PHE A 43 -3.01 -3.96 6.42
N VAL A 44 -1.85 -3.88 5.77
CA VAL A 44 -1.75 -3.92 4.31
C VAL A 44 -2.04 -5.34 3.85
N SER A 45 -2.90 -5.47 2.83
CA SER A 45 -3.20 -6.73 2.15
C SER A 45 -2.42 -6.78 0.83
N PRO A 46 -1.20 -7.36 0.78
CA PRO A 46 -0.30 -7.24 -0.38
C PRO A 46 -0.87 -7.77 -1.70
N TRP A 47 -1.87 -8.66 -1.67
CA TRP A 47 -2.59 -9.16 -2.85
C TRP A 47 -3.68 -8.21 -3.38
N ALA A 48 -4.10 -7.21 -2.59
CA ALA A 48 -5.23 -6.33 -2.91
C ALA A 48 -4.78 -5.09 -3.70
N VAL A 49 -4.15 -5.29 -4.86
CA VAL A 49 -3.64 -4.21 -5.72
C VAL A 49 -4.73 -3.66 -6.63
N VAL A 50 -4.78 -2.34 -6.80
CA VAL A 50 -5.70 -1.68 -7.73
C VAL A 50 -5.04 -0.46 -8.40
N SER A 51 -5.42 -0.19 -9.64
CA SER A 51 -5.18 1.13 -10.25
C SER A 51 -6.25 2.09 -9.75
N LEU A 52 -5.84 3.12 -9.02
CA LEU A 52 -6.73 4.10 -8.40
C LEU A 52 -6.58 5.44 -9.12
N ARG A 53 -7.67 6.06 -9.57
CA ARG A 53 -7.65 7.40 -10.15
C ARG A 53 -7.57 8.45 -9.04
N GLU A 54 -6.91 9.58 -9.33
CA GLU A 54 -6.86 10.70 -8.39
C GLU A 54 -8.26 11.20 -8.00
N THR A 55 -9.22 11.18 -8.94
CA THR A 55 -10.62 11.55 -8.67
C THR A 55 -11.36 10.60 -7.72
N ASN A 56 -10.76 9.47 -7.33
CA ASN A 56 -11.28 8.56 -6.31
C ASN A 56 -10.61 8.73 -4.95
N VAL A 57 -9.64 9.64 -4.82
CA VAL A 57 -8.97 9.95 -3.56
C VAL A 57 -9.66 11.17 -2.93
N GLU A 58 -10.31 10.98 -1.79
CA GLU A 58 -10.97 12.09 -1.08
C GLU A 58 -10.00 12.89 -0.20
N ARG A 59 -9.10 12.19 0.50
CA ARG A 59 -8.13 12.80 1.42
C ARG A 59 -6.99 11.84 1.77
N ALA A 60 -5.84 12.41 2.13
CA ALA A 60 -4.80 11.70 2.86
C ALA A 60 -5.15 11.65 4.36
N VAL A 61 -5.00 10.48 5.00
CA VAL A 61 -5.35 10.28 6.42
C VAL A 61 -4.13 10.02 7.30
N ALA A 62 -3.13 9.36 6.74
CA ALA A 62 -1.87 9.04 7.39
C ALA A 62 -0.80 8.82 6.31
N ARG A 63 0.46 8.95 6.71
CA ARG A 63 1.63 8.60 5.90
C ARG A 63 2.46 7.57 6.67
N VAL A 64 2.85 6.53 5.95
CA VAL A 64 3.71 5.47 6.47
C VAL A 64 5.15 5.66 6.02
N GLY A 65 6.09 5.05 6.73
CA GLY A 65 7.50 4.97 6.35
C GLY A 65 7.71 4.18 5.06
N VAL A 66 8.90 4.32 4.46
CA VAL A 66 9.26 3.61 3.21
C VAL A 66 9.38 2.09 3.40
N THR A 67 9.73 1.63 4.61
CA THR A 67 9.93 0.20 4.89
C THR A 67 8.67 -0.62 4.67
N VAL A 68 7.51 -0.12 5.09
CA VAL A 68 6.23 -0.85 4.88
C VAL A 68 5.83 -0.86 3.41
N THR A 69 6.11 0.21 2.63
CA THR A 69 5.79 0.23 1.21
C THR A 69 6.71 -0.71 0.43
N GLU A 70 8.00 -0.76 0.72
CA GLU A 70 8.93 -1.71 0.12
C GLU A 70 8.56 -3.16 0.43
N THR A 71 8.19 -3.45 1.68
CA THR A 71 7.73 -4.79 2.11
C THR A 71 6.47 -5.20 1.35
N ALA A 72 5.51 -4.27 1.23
CA ALA A 72 4.27 -4.50 0.50
C ALA A 72 4.51 -4.76 -0.99
N VAL A 73 5.39 -3.99 -1.66
CA VAL A 73 5.78 -4.28 -3.05
C VAL A 73 6.42 -5.66 -3.16
N ARG A 74 7.37 -5.99 -2.27
CA ARG A 74 8.09 -7.27 -2.34
C ARG A 74 7.15 -8.47 -2.23
N GLN A 75 6.20 -8.43 -1.29
CA GLN A 75 5.21 -9.51 -1.16
C GLN A 75 4.24 -9.52 -2.33
N MET A 76 3.76 -8.35 -2.77
CA MET A 76 2.86 -8.19 -3.91
C MET A 76 3.43 -8.83 -5.19
N VAL A 77 4.71 -8.58 -5.47
CA VAL A 77 5.44 -9.13 -6.60
C VAL A 77 5.45 -10.67 -6.57
N GLY A 78 5.57 -11.28 -5.39
CA GLY A 78 5.45 -12.73 -5.21
C GLY A 78 4.06 -13.27 -5.59
N PHE A 79 2.99 -12.55 -5.24
CA PHE A 79 1.62 -12.90 -5.64
C PHE A 79 1.35 -12.67 -7.13
N ALA A 80 2.07 -11.73 -7.76
CA ALA A 80 2.05 -11.53 -9.20
C ALA A 80 2.84 -12.60 -9.98
N GLY A 81 3.43 -13.58 -9.28
CA GLY A 81 4.18 -14.69 -9.88
C GLY A 81 5.60 -14.34 -10.30
N TYR A 82 6.09 -13.13 -9.97
CA TYR A 82 7.47 -12.76 -10.22
C TYR A 82 8.36 -13.24 -9.08
N ARG A 83 9.41 -14.00 -9.42
CA ARG A 83 10.44 -14.44 -8.49
C ARG A 83 11.76 -13.85 -8.96
N THR A 84 12.36 -12.97 -8.17
CA THR A 84 13.80 -12.69 -8.26
C THR A 84 14.54 -13.95 -7.82
N GLU A 85 15.39 -14.49 -8.70
CA GLU A 85 16.41 -15.47 -8.34
C GLU A 85 17.46 -14.87 -7.39
#